data_AF-A0A3D3S491-F1
#
_entry.id   AF-A0A3D3S491-F1
#
_cell.length_a   1.000
_cell.length_b   1.000
_cell.length_c   1.000
_cell.angle_alpha   90.00
_cell.angle_beta   90.00
_cell.angle_gamma   90.00
#
_symmetry.space_group_name_H-M   'P 1'
#
loop_
_entity.id
_entity.type
_entity.pdbx_description
1 polymer ?
#
loop_
_entity_poly.entity_id
_entity_poly.type
_entity_poly.pdbx_seq_one_letter_code
_entity_poly.pdbx_strand_id
1 'polypeptide(L)'
;QRMYDFARSAHQNDYKVIIAGAGGAAHLPGMTAAKTRLPVLGVPVLSRTLQGVDSLLSIVQMPRGIPVGTLAIGEAGAVNAALLAAAILATTDAGLAARLDEYRDRQTATVLASNQLP
;
A
#
# COMPACT_ATOMS: atom_id res chain seq x y z
N GLN A 1 -16.43 3.57 14.98
CA GLN A 1 -16.02 2.58 15.99
C GLN A 1 -15.14 1.48 15.38
N ARG A 2 -15.63 0.61 14.49
CA ARG A 2 -14.86 -0.53 13.94
C ARG A 2 -13.42 -0.23 13.47
N MET A 3 -13.24 0.81 12.64
CA MET A 3 -11.91 1.22 12.16
C MET A 3 -10.94 1.58 13.29
N TYR A 4 -11.44 2.25 14.33
CA TYR A 4 -10.64 2.69 15.48
C TYR A 4 -10.18 1.48 16.30
N ASP A 5 -11.11 0.55 16.56
CA ASP A 5 -10.83 -0.66 17.33
C ASP A 5 -9.82 -1.54 16.60
N PHE A 6 -9.98 -1.69 15.29
CA PHE A 6 -9.00 -2.38 14.43
C PHE A 6 -7.62 -1.72 14.52
N ALA A 7 -7.53 -0.41 14.22
CA ALA A 7 -6.24 0.28 14.14
C ALA A 7 -5.45 0.23 15.46
N ARG A 8 -6.14 0.45 16.60
CA ARG A 8 -5.49 0.44 17.93
C ARG A 8 -5.00 -0.95 18.33
N SER A 9 -5.77 -1.99 18.02
CA SER A 9 -5.44 -3.37 18.37
C SER A 9 -4.52 -4.05 17.35
N ALA A 10 -4.35 -3.48 16.15
CA ALA A 10 -3.65 -4.14 15.04
C ALA A 10 -2.24 -4.62 15.43
N HIS A 11 -1.46 -3.80 16.12
CA HIS A 11 -0.14 -4.24 16.56
C HIS A 11 -0.18 -5.37 17.60
N GLN A 12 -1.19 -5.39 18.48
CA GLN A 12 -1.35 -6.46 19.47
C GLN A 12 -1.76 -7.78 18.81
N ASN A 13 -2.44 -7.70 17.66
CA ASN A 13 -2.82 -8.83 16.83
C ASN A 13 -1.73 -9.23 15.81
N ASP A 14 -0.49 -8.80 16.04
CA ASP A 14 0.71 -9.13 15.25
C ASP A 14 0.70 -8.69 13.78
N TYR A 15 -0.21 -7.80 13.37
CA TYR A 15 -0.10 -7.13 12.08
C TYR A 15 1.20 -6.31 12.02
N LYS A 16 1.85 -6.30 10.86
CA LYS A 16 3.13 -5.58 10.65
C LYS A 16 2.99 -4.37 9.74
N VAL A 17 2.09 -4.43 8.76
CA VAL A 17 1.78 -3.37 7.79
C VAL A 17 0.29 -3.39 7.54
N ILE A 18 -0.33 -2.22 7.39
CA ILE A 18 -1.75 -2.10 7.04
C ILE A 18 -1.86 -1.47 5.65
N ILE A 19 -2.63 -2.09 4.75
CA ILE A 19 -3.00 -1.52 3.46
C ILE A 19 -4.44 -1.02 3.56
N ALA A 20 -4.66 0.26 3.26
CA ALA A 20 -5.97 0.90 3.33
C ALA A 20 -6.30 1.57 1.99
N GLY A 21 -7.39 1.13 1.35
CA GLY A 21 -7.91 1.74 0.13
C GLY A 21 -9.13 2.62 0.42
N ALA A 22 -9.19 3.82 -0.17
CA ALA A 22 -10.37 4.69 -0.09
C ALA A 22 -10.48 5.63 -1.31
N GLY A 23 -11.71 6.05 -1.62
CA GLY A 23 -12.02 6.92 -2.78
C GLY A 23 -12.75 8.21 -2.40
N GLY A 24 -12.63 9.26 -3.22
CA GLY A 24 -13.24 10.56 -2.97
C GLY A 24 -12.56 11.30 -1.81
N ALA A 25 -13.33 11.66 -0.78
CA ALA A 25 -12.80 12.15 0.49
C ALA A 25 -12.18 10.98 1.30
N ALA A 26 -11.01 10.55 0.87
CA ALA A 26 -10.41 9.27 1.23
C ALA A 26 -9.70 9.27 2.60
N HIS A 27 -10.45 9.43 3.69
CA HIS A 27 -9.89 9.60 5.05
C HIS A 27 -9.39 8.30 5.71
N LEU A 28 -9.80 7.12 5.23
CA LEU A 28 -9.52 5.85 5.90
C LEU A 28 -8.02 5.61 6.18
N PRO A 29 -7.08 5.84 5.23
CA PRO A 29 -5.66 5.62 5.50
C PRO A 29 -5.10 6.55 6.57
N GLY A 30 -5.40 7.85 6.47
CA GLY A 30 -4.93 8.85 7.45
C GLY A 30 -5.48 8.61 8.86
N MET A 31 -6.78 8.29 8.98
CA MET A 31 -7.41 7.99 10.26
C MET A 31 -6.90 6.69 10.87
N THR A 32 -6.55 5.70 10.05
CA THR A 32 -5.91 4.46 10.51
C THR A 32 -4.50 4.74 11.03
N ALA A 33 -3.69 5.49 10.28
CA ALA A 33 -2.34 5.89 10.68
C ALA A 33 -2.33 6.70 11.99
N ALA A 34 -3.34 7.53 12.23
CA ALA A 34 -3.46 8.31 13.46
C ALA A 34 -3.75 7.46 14.73
N LYS A 35 -4.04 6.16 14.58
CA LYS A 35 -4.46 5.27 15.67
C LYS A 35 -3.58 4.05 15.87
N THR A 36 -2.51 3.93 15.09
CA THR A 36 -1.57 2.82 15.16
C THR A 36 -0.14 3.30 14.93
N ARG A 37 0.83 2.55 15.44
CA ARG A 37 2.25 2.78 15.13
C ARG A 37 2.79 1.88 14.01
N LEU A 38 1.94 1.02 13.45
CA LEU A 38 2.30 0.23 12.28
C LEU A 38 2.35 1.13 11.04
N PRO A 39 3.24 0.85 10.07
CA PRO A 39 3.20 1.47 8.76
C PRO A 39 1.82 1.28 8.10
N VAL A 40 1.26 2.38 7.60
CA VAL A 40 0.01 2.38 6.82
C VAL A 40 0.32 2.78 5.38
N LEU A 41 -0.08 1.91 4.45
CA LEU A 41 0.02 2.10 3.02
C LEU A 41 -1.35 2.49 2.46
N GLY A 42 -1.44 3.66 1.84
CA GLY A 42 -2.67 4.22 1.29
C GLY A 42 -2.79 3.95 -0.22
N VAL A 43 -3.93 3.40 -0.64
CA VAL A 43 -4.26 3.17 -2.06
C VAL A 43 -5.42 4.09 -2.46
N PRO A 44 -5.18 5.14 -3.25
CA PRO A 44 -6.25 5.98 -3.78
C PRO A 44 -7.14 5.18 -4.74
N VAL A 45 -8.42 5.05 -4.41
CA VAL A 45 -9.40 4.39 -5.28
C VAL A 45 -9.87 5.38 -6.34
N LEU A 46 -10.05 4.89 -7.57
CA LEU A 46 -10.52 5.69 -8.69
C LEU A 46 -11.92 6.29 -8.38
N SER A 47 -12.03 7.62 -8.37
CA SER A 47 -13.32 8.32 -8.26
C SER A 47 -13.96 8.48 -9.64
N ARG A 48 -15.29 8.54 -9.73
CA ARG A 48 -16.00 8.79 -11.00
C ARG A 48 -15.70 10.17 -11.61
N THR A 49 -15.63 11.22 -10.80
CA THR A 49 -15.62 12.60 -11.27
C THR A 49 -14.21 13.15 -11.49
N LEU A 50 -13.28 12.87 -10.58
CA LEU A 50 -11.92 13.42 -10.60
C LEU A 50 -10.85 12.36 -10.86
N GLN A 51 -11.27 11.19 -11.38
CA GLN A 51 -10.37 10.07 -11.73
C GLN A 51 -9.39 9.68 -10.60
N GLY A 52 -9.78 9.89 -9.34
CA GLY A 52 -8.99 9.56 -8.16
C GLY A 52 -7.97 10.62 -7.74
N VAL A 53 -7.95 11.81 -8.35
CA VAL A 53 -7.11 12.93 -7.89
C VAL A 53 -7.56 13.42 -6.51
N ASP A 54 -8.87 13.45 -6.27
CA ASP A 54 -9.46 13.71 -4.96
C ASP A 54 -9.01 12.67 -3.91
N SER A 55 -9.08 11.38 -4.27
CA SER A 55 -8.61 10.28 -3.44
C SER A 55 -7.11 10.42 -3.15
N LEU A 56 -6.31 10.72 -4.17
CA LEU A 56 -4.86 10.83 -4.06
C LEU A 56 -4.48 11.96 -3.09
N LEU A 57 -5.01 13.16 -3.32
CA LEU A 57 -4.71 14.32 -2.49
C LEU A 57 -5.23 14.16 -1.06
N SER A 58 -6.38 13.48 -0.87
CA SER A 58 -6.92 13.18 0.46
C SER A 58 -6.04 12.22 1.27
N ILE A 59 -5.21 11.40 0.60
CA ILE A 59 -4.35 10.39 1.24
C ILE A 59 -2.91 10.89 1.38
N VAL A 60 -2.32 11.46 0.32
CA VAL A 60 -0.88 11.76 0.27
C VAL A 60 -0.50 13.03 1.03
N GLN A 61 -1.40 14.00 1.13
CA GLN A 61 -1.12 15.32 1.73
C GLN A 61 -1.28 15.33 3.26
N MET A 62 -0.88 14.25 3.93
CA MET A 62 -0.92 14.18 5.39
C MET A 62 -0.02 15.26 6.02
N PRO A 63 -0.50 15.97 7.04
CA PRO A 63 0.32 16.93 7.75
C PRO A 63 1.47 16.24 8.51
N ARG A 64 2.49 17.03 8.88
CA ARG A 64 3.64 16.57 9.66
C ARG A 64 3.17 15.82 10.92
N GLY A 65 3.70 14.61 11.12
CA GLY A 65 3.55 13.82 12.35
C GLY A 65 2.84 12.49 12.15
N ILE A 66 1.91 12.37 11.20
CA ILE A 66 1.15 11.14 10.94
C ILE A 66 1.34 10.72 9.47
N PRO A 67 2.32 9.87 9.15
CA PRO A 67 2.63 9.52 7.76
C PRO A 67 1.69 8.44 7.19
N VAL A 68 1.45 8.52 5.87
CA VAL A 68 0.85 7.44 5.08
C VAL A 68 1.72 7.22 3.83
N GLY A 69 2.22 6.01 3.63
CA GLY A 69 2.93 5.65 2.40
C GLY A 69 1.92 5.50 1.27
N THR A 70 1.84 6.48 0.36
CA THR A 70 0.78 6.52 -0.66
C THR A 70 1.26 5.93 -1.98
N LEU A 71 0.43 5.08 -2.60
CA LEU A 71 0.72 4.41 -3.87
C LEU A 71 -0.07 5.06 -5.02
N ALA A 72 0.14 4.54 -6.23
CA ALA A 72 -0.58 4.96 -7.43
C ALA A 72 -2.11 4.83 -7.27
N ILE A 73 -2.87 5.57 -8.08
CA ILE A 73 -4.32 5.45 -8.11
C ILE A 73 -4.73 4.10 -8.71
N GLY A 74 -5.72 3.43 -8.12
CA GLY A 74 -6.38 2.25 -8.67
C GLY A 74 -5.60 0.94 -8.50
N GLU A 75 -5.78 0.03 -9.46
CA GLU A 75 -5.30 -1.36 -9.38
C GLU A 75 -3.78 -1.45 -9.27
N ALA A 76 -3.04 -0.67 -10.06
CA ALA A 76 -1.58 -0.61 -9.97
C ALA A 76 -1.11 -0.21 -8.56
N GLY A 77 -1.85 0.69 -7.90
CA GLY A 77 -1.59 1.07 -6.51
C GLY A 77 -1.85 -0.05 -5.52
N ALA A 78 -2.92 -0.82 -5.71
CA ALA A 78 -3.25 -1.96 -4.86
C ALA A 78 -2.17 -3.06 -4.96
N VAL A 79 -1.73 -3.40 -6.17
CA VAL A 79 -0.65 -4.35 -6.41
C VAL A 79 0.66 -3.85 -5.78
N ASN A 80 1.02 -2.58 -6.02
CA ASN A 80 2.24 -2.01 -5.46
C ASN A 80 2.20 -1.86 -3.94
N ALA A 81 1.02 -1.66 -3.33
CA ALA A 81 0.89 -1.65 -1.87
C ALA A 81 1.19 -3.04 -1.29
N ALA A 82 0.72 -4.12 -1.94
CA ALA A 82 1.05 -5.48 -1.54
C ALA A 82 2.55 -5.78 -1.70
N LEU A 83 3.16 -5.37 -2.82
CA LEU A 83 4.60 -5.54 -3.05
C LEU A 83 5.45 -4.71 -2.08
N LEU A 84 5.04 -3.48 -1.75
CA LEU A 84 5.73 -2.66 -0.77
C LEU A 84 5.58 -3.22 0.65
N ALA A 85 4.41 -3.73 1.02
CA ALA A 85 4.23 -4.45 2.28
C ALA A 85 5.13 -5.70 2.36
N ALA A 86 5.23 -6.47 1.27
CA ALA A 86 6.15 -7.60 1.19
C ALA A 86 7.61 -7.16 1.33
N ALA A 87 8.01 -6.05 0.70
CA ALA A 87 9.36 -5.49 0.82
C ALA A 87 9.69 -5.03 2.26
N ILE A 88 8.72 -4.41 2.95
CA ILE A 88 8.88 -4.04 4.37
C ILE A 88 9.11 -5.29 5.22
N LEU A 89 8.29 -6.33 5.04
CA LEU A 89 8.39 -7.58 5.79
C LEU A 89 9.69 -8.35 5.49
N ALA A 90 10.12 -8.35 4.23
CA ALA A 90 11.34 -9.02 3.77
C ALA A 90 12.62 -8.52 4.46
N THR A 91 12.62 -7.30 5.03
CA THR A 91 13.75 -6.80 5.82
C THR A 91 14.08 -7.66 7.05
N THR A 92 13.11 -8.47 7.51
CA THR A 92 13.24 -9.34 8.68
C THR A 92 12.86 -10.80 8.40
N ASP A 93 12.36 -11.11 7.20
CA ASP A 93 11.97 -12.46 6.77
C ASP A 93 12.77 -12.84 5.52
N ALA A 94 13.84 -13.60 5.71
CA ALA A 94 14.72 -14.05 4.63
C ALA A 94 14.01 -14.96 3.61
N GLY A 95 13.02 -15.74 4.06
CA GLY A 95 12.23 -16.60 3.16
C GLY A 95 11.32 -15.77 2.27
N LEU A 96 10.70 -14.70 2.81
CA LEU A 96 9.94 -13.75 2.02
C LEU A 96 10.83 -12.92 1.08
N ALA A 97 12.03 -12.52 1.53
CA ALA A 97 12.98 -11.81 0.71
C ALA A 97 13.31 -12.59 -0.57
N ALA A 98 13.66 -13.87 -0.44
CA ALA A 98 13.94 -14.74 -1.58
C ALA A 98 12.74 -14.85 -2.55
N ARG A 99 11.52 -15.00 -2.04
CA ARG A 99 10.31 -15.04 -2.90
C ARG A 99 10.04 -13.72 -3.60
N LEU A 100 10.35 -12.60 -2.95
CA LEU A 100 10.20 -11.27 -3.54
C LEU A 100 11.22 -11.02 -4.65
N ASP A 101 12.47 -11.45 -4.45
CA ASP A 101 13.52 -11.39 -5.48
C ASP A 101 13.14 -12.24 -6.69
N GLU A 102 12.70 -13.47 -6.47
CA GLU A 102 12.23 -14.37 -7.55
C GLU A 102 11.05 -13.75 -8.33
N TYR A 103 10.11 -13.11 -7.63
CA TYR A 103 9.02 -12.38 -8.28
C TYR A 103 9.55 -11.29 -9.22
N ARG A 104 10.54 -10.50 -8.79
CA ARG A 104 11.14 -9.42 -9.60
C ARG A 104 11.95 -9.96 -10.78
N ASP A 105 12.67 -11.06 -10.59
CA ASP A 105 13.42 -11.73 -11.65
C ASP A 105 12.46 -12.26 -12.73
N ARG A 106 11.35 -12.87 -12.33
CA ARG A 106 10.32 -13.35 -13.26
C ARG A 106 9.69 -12.21 -14.06
N GLN A 107 9.40 -11.07 -13.43
CA GLN A 107 8.91 -9.88 -14.14
C GLN A 107 9.92 -9.40 -15.20
N THR A 108 11.20 -9.32 -14.83
CA THR A 108 12.29 -8.97 -15.77
C THR A 108 12.38 -9.95 -16.93
N ALA A 109 12.37 -11.26 -16.65
CA ALA A 109 12.40 -12.31 -17.66
C ALA A 109 11.21 -12.23 -18.62
N THR A 110 10.01 -11.90 -18.10
CA THR A 110 8.79 -11.77 -18.90
C THR A 110 8.92 -10.64 -19.93
N VAL A 111 9.44 -9.48 -19.52
CA VAL A 111 9.69 -8.36 -20.42
C VAL A 111 10.74 -8.70 -21.48
N LEU A 112 11.86 -9.33 -21.07
CA LEU A 112 12.91 -9.74 -21.99
C LEU A 112 12.44 -10.76 -23.03
N ALA A 113 11.57 -11.70 -22.64
CA ALA A 113 10.95 -12.65 -23.56
C ALA A 113 9.95 -11.96 -24.51
N SER A 114 9.21 -10.95 -24.04
CA SER A 114 8.26 -10.20 -24.88
C SER A 114 8.93 -9.24 -25.87
N ASN A 115 10.16 -8.80 -25.60
CA ASN A 115 10.96 -7.98 -26.51
C ASN A 115 11.62 -8.79 -27.64
N GLN A 116 11.49 -10.13 -27.63
CA GLN A 116 11.80 -10.97 -28.77
C GLN A 116 10.57 -11.05 -29.69
N LEU A 117 10.29 -9.97 -30.40
CA LEU A 117 9.47 -9.98 -31.61
C LEU A 117 10.41 -10.16 -32.82
N PRO A 118 9.96 -10.82 -33.91
CA PRO A 118 10.82 -11.36 -34.98
C PRO A 118 11.74 -10.33 -35.66
#